data_AF-A0A6J0SGQ1-F1
#
_entry.id   AF-A0A6J0SGQ1-F1
#
_cell.length_a   1.000
_cell.length_b   1.000
_cell.length_c   1.000
_cell.angle_alpha   90.00
_cell.angle_beta   90.00
_cell.angle_gamma   90.00
#
_symmetry.space_group_name_H-M   'P 1'
#
loop_
_entity.id
_entity.type
_entity.pdbx_description
1 polymer ?
#
loop_
_entity_poly.entity_id
_entity_poly.type
_entity_poly.pdbx_seq_one_letter_code
_entity_poly.pdbx_strand_id
1 'polypeptide(L)'
;MQTILGSFLFLVLLRTGTSLECEVCNGMGNSCTGPMMTCEPGQDTCAIILTENSLAGERIQTVMKQCYYSNVCNSLTTDMNLGQGRYVRTIISCCEGDACRTTSPQSRYSICLEIKGG
;
A
#
# COMPACT_ATOMS: atom_id res chain seq x y z
N MET A 1 -17.90 -25.37 47.18
CA MET A 1 -17.66 -25.24 45.73
C MET A 1 -18.24 -23.92 45.27
N GLN A 2 -17.47 -22.85 45.40
CA GLN A 2 -17.92 -21.49 45.10
C GLN A 2 -16.69 -20.74 44.58
N THR A 3 -16.92 -19.81 43.64
CA THR A 3 -15.97 -18.87 43.02
C THR A 3 -15.13 -19.34 41.82
N ILE A 4 -15.76 -19.79 40.73
CA ILE A 4 -15.11 -19.76 39.39
C ILE A 4 -16.04 -19.23 38.28
N LEU A 5 -16.94 -18.29 38.62
CA LEU A 5 -17.84 -17.69 37.61
C LEU A 5 -17.42 -16.28 37.17
N GLY A 6 -16.37 -15.71 37.76
CA GLY A 6 -15.93 -14.33 37.47
C GLY A 6 -14.75 -14.21 36.51
N SER A 7 -14.06 -15.32 36.19
CA SER A 7 -12.79 -15.25 35.45
C SER A 7 -12.94 -15.34 33.91
N PHE A 8 -14.10 -15.80 33.41
CA PHE A 8 -14.33 -15.93 31.96
C PHE A 8 -14.78 -14.63 31.28
N LEU A 9 -15.17 -13.59 32.03
CA LEU A 9 -15.62 -12.32 31.44
C LEU A 9 -14.47 -11.38 31.04
N PHE A 10 -13.24 -11.59 31.54
CA PHE A 10 -12.11 -10.70 31.25
C PHE A 10 -11.35 -11.04 29.96
N LEU A 11 -11.48 -12.25 29.42
CA LEU A 11 -10.81 -12.63 28.17
C LEU A 11 -11.54 -12.13 26.92
N VAL A 12 -12.82 -11.75 27.03
CA VAL A 12 -13.63 -11.25 25.90
C VAL A 12 -13.27 -9.81 25.52
N LEU A 13 -12.71 -9.02 26.45
CA LEU A 13 -12.40 -7.60 26.27
C LEU A 13 -10.95 -7.32 25.80
N LEU A 14 -10.10 -8.34 25.71
CA LEU A 14 -8.67 -8.19 25.36
C LEU A 14 -8.40 -8.09 23.85
N ARG A 15 -9.43 -7.92 23.03
CA ARG A 15 -9.25 -7.33 21.69
C ARG A 15 -9.63 -5.85 21.75
N THR A 16 -8.89 -5.06 22.52
CA THR A 16 -8.71 -3.65 22.13
C THR A 16 -7.97 -3.70 20.80
N GLY A 17 -8.72 -3.84 19.70
CA GLY A 17 -8.17 -3.78 18.37
C GLY A 17 -7.48 -2.44 18.25
N THR A 18 -6.15 -2.46 18.26
CA THR A 18 -5.36 -1.28 17.94
C THR A 18 -5.83 -0.85 16.56
N SER A 19 -6.44 0.32 16.47
CA SER A 19 -6.85 0.87 15.19
C SER A 19 -5.59 1.02 14.34
N LEU A 20 -5.58 0.41 13.16
CA LEU A 20 -4.44 0.50 12.25
C LEU A 20 -4.18 1.98 11.94
N GLU A 21 -2.90 2.37 11.96
CA GLU A 21 -2.49 3.69 11.50
C GLU A 21 -1.54 3.54 10.31
N CYS A 22 -1.79 4.32 9.27
CA CYS A 22 -0.99 4.35 8.06
C CYS A 22 -0.49 5.75 7.78
N GLU A 23 0.70 5.86 7.22
CA GLU A 23 1.17 7.12 6.65
C GLU A 23 0.31 7.45 5.42
N VAL A 24 -0.23 8.66 5.37
CA VAL A 24 -1.03 9.14 4.23
C VAL A 24 -0.29 10.26 3.52
N CYS A 25 0.10 10.02 2.26
CA CYS A 25 0.78 11.02 1.45
C CYS A 25 0.58 10.79 -0.04
N ASN A 26 0.84 11.83 -0.83
CA ASN A 26 0.94 11.79 -2.28
C ASN A 26 2.12 12.66 -2.71
N GLY A 27 2.95 12.18 -3.63
CA GLY A 27 4.07 12.94 -4.16
C GLY A 27 4.57 12.43 -5.50
N MET A 28 5.48 13.20 -6.10
CA MET A 28 6.23 12.78 -7.29
C MET A 28 7.36 11.83 -6.90
N GLY A 29 7.73 10.93 -7.83
CA GLY A 29 8.81 9.97 -7.64
C GLY A 29 8.33 8.66 -7.00
N ASN A 30 9.19 8.04 -6.20
CA ASN A 30 8.99 6.69 -5.63
C ASN A 30 8.73 6.67 -4.11
N SER A 31 8.86 7.81 -3.44
CA SER A 31 8.62 7.94 -2.01
C SER A 31 7.95 9.27 -1.69
N CYS A 32 7.06 9.27 -0.69
CA CYS A 32 6.52 10.47 -0.08
C CYS A 32 6.51 10.30 1.43
N THR A 33 6.38 11.42 2.14
CA THR A 33 6.21 11.45 3.59
C THR A 33 4.96 12.24 3.94
N GLY A 34 4.24 11.81 4.98
CA GLY A 34 3.00 12.46 5.43
C GLY A 34 2.64 12.12 6.88
N PRO A 35 1.48 12.58 7.36
CA PRO A 35 0.98 12.24 8.68
C PRO A 35 0.58 10.77 8.78
N MET A 36 0.69 10.20 9.99
CA MET A 36 0.04 8.95 10.34
C MET A 36 -1.44 9.23 10.61
N MET A 37 -2.31 8.46 9.97
CA MET A 37 -3.76 8.58 10.10
C MET A 37 -4.34 7.24 10.54
N THR A 38 -5.28 7.29 11.48
CA THR A 38 -6.07 6.13 11.88
C THR A 38 -7.00 5.71 10.74
N CYS A 39 -6.98 4.42 10.41
CA CYS A 39 -7.77 3.86 9.31
C CYS A 39 -9.23 3.64 9.70
N GLU A 40 -10.13 3.80 8.72
CA GLU A 40 -11.56 3.56 8.91
C GLU A 40 -11.87 2.08 9.11
N PRO A 41 -13.01 1.73 9.74
CA PRO A 41 -13.42 0.34 9.88
C PRO A 41 -13.43 -0.40 8.54
N GLY A 42 -12.73 -1.55 8.49
CA GLY A 42 -12.59 -2.37 7.29
C GLY A 42 -11.35 -2.06 6.45
N GLN A 43 -10.68 -0.93 6.66
CA GLN A 43 -9.34 -0.69 6.11
C GLN A 43 -8.30 -1.32 7.05
N ASP A 44 -7.91 -2.53 6.71
CA ASP A 44 -7.11 -3.44 7.55
C ASP A 44 -5.64 -3.54 7.11
N THR A 45 -5.22 -2.78 6.09
CA THR A 45 -3.82 -2.71 5.66
C THR A 45 -3.44 -1.30 5.20
N CYS A 46 -2.15 -0.99 5.20
CA CYS A 46 -1.63 0.16 4.46
C CYS A 46 -1.30 -0.25 3.02
N ALA A 47 -1.47 0.67 2.08
CA ALA A 47 -1.05 0.49 0.70
C ALA A 47 -0.07 1.59 0.29
N ILE A 48 0.97 1.18 -0.44
CA ILE A 48 1.92 2.05 -1.13
C ILE A 48 1.72 1.81 -2.63
N ILE A 49 1.22 2.84 -3.32
CA ILE A 49 0.79 2.77 -4.71
C ILE A 49 1.76 3.61 -5.54
N LEU A 50 2.49 2.98 -6.44
CA LEU A 50 3.31 3.64 -7.44
C LEU A 50 2.56 3.67 -8.76
N THR A 51 2.41 4.86 -9.35
CA THR A 51 1.84 5.03 -10.69
C THR A 51 2.90 5.59 -11.62
N GLU A 52 3.18 4.87 -12.70
CA GLU A 52 4.08 5.29 -13.76
C GLU A 52 3.25 5.54 -15.03
N ASN A 53 3.42 6.67 -15.71
CA ASN A 53 2.72 6.92 -16.96
C ASN A 53 3.54 7.78 -17.93
N SER A 54 3.18 7.76 -19.20
CA SER A 54 3.77 8.60 -20.25
C SER A 54 2.78 9.56 -20.90
N LEU A 55 1.72 9.95 -20.18
CA LEU A 55 0.63 10.77 -20.71
C LEU A 55 1.07 12.18 -21.10
N ALA A 56 2.00 12.76 -20.35
CA ALA A 56 2.52 14.11 -20.58
C ALA A 56 3.66 14.17 -21.60
N GLY A 57 3.90 13.10 -22.37
CA GLY A 57 5.02 13.00 -23.32
C GLY A 57 6.35 12.60 -22.67
N GLU A 58 6.47 12.76 -21.35
CA GLU A 58 7.57 12.27 -20.54
C GLU A 58 7.08 11.22 -19.53
N ARG A 59 8.01 10.44 -18.98
CA ARG A 59 7.71 9.44 -17.96
C ARG A 59 7.51 10.14 -16.62
N ILE A 60 6.28 10.08 -16.12
CA ILE A 60 5.90 10.61 -14.81
C ILE A 60 5.73 9.44 -13.85
N GLN A 61 6.31 9.57 -12.67
CA GLN A 61 6.09 8.67 -11.55
C GLN A 61 5.45 9.44 -10.40
N THR A 62 4.40 8.88 -9.82
CA THR A 62 3.80 9.37 -8.58
C THR A 62 3.65 8.22 -7.60
N VAL A 63 3.71 8.55 -6.32
CA VAL A 63 3.53 7.60 -5.23
C VAL A 63 2.45 8.10 -4.30
N MET A 64 1.65 7.18 -3.78
CA MET A 64 0.62 7.44 -2.80
C MET A 64 0.67 6.40 -1.70
N LYS A 65 0.62 6.85 -0.44
CA LYS A 65 0.46 5.99 0.74
C LYS A 65 -0.90 6.25 1.36
N GLN A 66 -1.64 5.20 1.73
CA GLN A 66 -2.97 5.34 2.33
C GLN A 66 -3.41 4.09 3.12
N CYS A 67 -4.44 4.25 3.95
CA CYS A 67 -5.24 3.13 4.47
C CYS A 67 -5.98 2.43 3.33
N TYR A 68 -6.07 1.10 3.37
CA TYR A 68 -6.56 0.30 2.26
C TYR A 68 -7.23 -1.00 2.72
N TYR A 69 -7.88 -1.67 1.77
CA TYR A 69 -8.55 -2.94 2.01
C TYR A 69 -7.66 -4.10 1.54
N SER A 70 -7.38 -5.05 2.44
CA SER A 70 -6.53 -6.22 2.18
C SER A 70 -7.00 -7.07 0.99
N ASN A 71 -8.31 -7.13 0.75
CA ASN A 71 -8.88 -7.89 -0.36
C ASN A 71 -8.43 -7.38 -1.75
N VAL A 72 -8.08 -6.09 -1.87
CA VAL A 72 -7.61 -5.48 -3.13
C VAL A 72 -6.10 -5.68 -3.34
N CYS A 73 -5.35 -6.00 -2.28
CA CYS A 73 -3.90 -6.23 -2.34
C CYS A 73 -3.49 -7.45 -3.19
N ASN A 74 -4.44 -8.30 -3.58
CA ASN A 74 -4.19 -9.42 -4.49
C ASN A 74 -3.88 -8.98 -5.94
N SER A 75 -4.20 -7.74 -6.31
CA SER A 75 -3.95 -7.17 -7.65
C SER A 75 -2.74 -6.23 -7.63
N LEU A 76 -1.54 -6.79 -7.43
CA LEU A 76 -0.30 -6.05 -7.15
C LEU A 76 0.20 -5.18 -8.32
N THR A 77 -0.20 -5.45 -9.56
CA THR A 77 0.21 -4.66 -10.72
C THR A 77 -0.87 -4.64 -11.78
N THR A 78 -1.18 -3.44 -12.27
CA THR A 78 -2.10 -3.21 -13.38
C THR A 78 -1.39 -2.40 -14.44
N ASP A 79 -1.37 -2.90 -15.67
CA ASP A 79 -0.77 -2.25 -16.83
C ASP A 79 -1.85 -1.90 -17.86
N MET A 80 -1.86 -0.66 -18.32
CA MET A 80 -2.77 -0.15 -19.35
C MET A 80 -1.96 0.48 -20.47
N ASN A 81 -2.04 -0.10 -21.66
CA ASN A 81 -1.46 0.49 -22.87
C ASN A 81 -2.51 1.33 -23.58
N LEU A 82 -2.19 2.60 -23.83
CA LEU A 82 -3.10 3.57 -24.45
C LEU A 82 -2.80 3.81 -25.94
N GLY A 83 -1.83 3.08 -26.49
CA GLY A 83 -1.36 3.25 -27.87
C GLY A 83 -0.42 4.47 -28.03
N GLN A 84 0.19 4.60 -29.21
CA GLN A 84 1.09 5.73 -29.54
C GLN A 84 2.25 5.91 -28.52
N GLY A 85 2.74 4.82 -27.93
CA GLY A 85 3.79 4.86 -26.90
C GLY A 85 3.33 5.33 -25.52
N ARG A 86 2.03 5.59 -25.32
CA ARG A 86 1.44 5.97 -24.04
C ARG A 86 1.06 4.75 -23.21
N TYR A 87 1.40 4.79 -21.93
CA TYR A 87 1.05 3.74 -20.98
C TYR A 87 0.72 4.34 -19.61
N VAL A 88 -0.01 3.58 -18.81
CA VAL A 88 -0.21 3.79 -17.38
C VAL A 88 0.05 2.44 -16.70
N ARG A 89 0.88 2.44 -15.67
CA ARG A 89 1.20 1.28 -14.87
C ARG A 89 0.99 1.64 -13.41
N THR A 90 0.27 0.80 -12.69
CA THR A 90 0.04 0.95 -11.26
C THR A 90 0.60 -0.28 -10.55
N ILE A 91 1.40 -0.06 -9.53
CA ILE A 91 1.98 -1.10 -8.67
C ILE A 91 1.50 -0.84 -7.25
N ILE A 92 0.86 -1.82 -6.64
CA ILE A 92 0.33 -1.73 -5.28
C ILE A 92 1.15 -2.68 -4.39
N SER A 93 1.74 -2.14 -3.34
CA SER A 93 2.38 -2.92 -2.27
C SER A 93 1.61 -2.69 -0.98
N CYS A 94 1.13 -3.75 -0.34
CA CYS A 94 0.45 -3.66 0.94
C CYS A 94 1.35 -4.12 2.09
N CYS A 95 1.19 -3.49 3.25
CA CYS A 95 1.98 -3.74 4.44
C CYS A 95 1.18 -3.35 5.69
N GLU A 96 1.60 -3.87 6.84
CA GLU A 96 1.04 -3.55 8.15
C GLU A 96 2.17 -3.21 9.14
N GLY A 97 1.92 -2.25 10.02
CA GLY A 97 2.84 -1.88 11.11
C GLY A 97 4.27 -1.59 10.63
N ASP A 98 5.26 -2.18 11.30
CA ASP A 98 6.68 -1.95 11.01
C ASP A 98 7.10 -2.42 9.62
N ALA A 99 6.38 -3.36 8.99
CA ALA A 99 6.67 -3.79 7.63
C ALA A 99 6.56 -2.64 6.62
N CYS A 100 5.76 -1.61 6.91
CA CYS A 100 5.63 -0.44 6.04
C CYS A 100 6.86 0.45 6.01
N ARG A 101 7.78 0.32 6.98
CA ARG A 101 9.04 1.10 6.98
C ARG A 101 10.03 0.60 5.93
N THR A 102 9.99 -0.69 5.60
CA THR A 102 10.90 -1.33 4.65
C THR A 102 10.23 -1.66 3.32
N THR A 103 8.89 -1.63 3.27
CA THR A 103 8.15 -1.83 2.03
C THR A 103 8.33 -0.64 1.10
N SER A 104 8.85 -0.91 -0.10
CA SER A 104 8.86 0.05 -1.20
C SER A 104 8.21 -0.58 -2.43
N PRO A 105 7.49 0.19 -3.25
CA PRO A 105 6.96 -0.31 -4.50
C PRO A 105 8.13 -0.55 -5.46
N GLN A 106 8.40 -1.82 -5.78
CA GLN A 106 9.47 -2.15 -6.71
C GLN A 106 9.01 -1.94 -8.15
N SER A 107 9.39 -0.80 -8.73
CA SER A 107 9.32 -0.60 -10.17
C SER A 107 10.17 -1.66 -10.86
N ARG A 108 9.53 -2.63 -11.52
CA ARG A 108 10.20 -3.71 -12.25
C ARG A 108 10.80 -3.24 -13.58
N TYR A 109 10.94 -1.92 -13.82
CA TYR A 109 11.34 -1.37 -15.11
C TYR A 109 12.86 -1.26 -15.31
N SER A 110 13.67 -1.31 -14.26
CA SER A 110 15.14 -1.38 -14.42
C SER A 110 15.60 -2.60 -15.22
N ILE A 111 14.83 -3.71 -15.18
CA ILE A 111 15.14 -4.94 -15.90
C ILE A 111 14.79 -4.85 -17.40
N CYS A 112 13.77 -4.06 -17.79
CA CYS A 112 13.39 -3.93 -19.20
C CYS A 112 14.27 -2.94 -19.98
N LEU A 113 14.94 -2.00 -19.30
CA LEU A 113 15.90 -1.09 -19.95
C LEU A 113 17.20 -1.81 -20.33
N GLU A 114 17.64 -2.80 -19.57
CA GLU A 114 18.85 -3.57 -19.89
C GLU A 114 18.66 -4.47 -21.13
N ILE A 115 17.43 -4.90 -21.44
CA ILE A 115 17.16 -5.76 -22.61
C ILE A 115 17.07 -4.97 -23.93
N LYS A 116 16.89 -3.64 -23.90
CA LYS A 116 16.75 -2.82 -25.12
C LYS A 116 18.06 -2.17 -25.60
N GLY A 117 19.17 -2.43 -24.89
CA GLY A 117 20.49 -1.85 -25.14
C GLY A 117 21.59 -2.88 -25.45
N GLY A 118 21.23 -4.07 -25.92
CA GLY A 118 22.16 -5.10 -26.41
C GLY A 118 22.02 -5.33 -27.91
#